data_AF-A0A958KG27-F1
#
_entry.id   AF-A0A958KG27-F1
#
_cell.length_a   1.000
_cell.length_b   1.000
_cell.length_c   1.000
_cell.angle_alpha   90.00
_cell.angle_beta   90.00
_cell.angle_gamma   90.00
#
_symmetry.space_group_name_H-M   'P 1'
#
loop_
_entity.id
_entity.type
_entity.pdbx_description
1 polymer ?
#
loop_
_entity_poly.entity_id
_entity_poly.type
_entity_poly.pdbx_seq_one_letter_code
_entity_poly.pdbx_strand_id
1 'polypeptide(L)'
;MTTKWMVLVLAALVFRAANAFSSPIIIAIMDDEVGTAHQRQIAKVIEDSVQDCKSVNIVNYPIFKNGKMTKVTMTNAINKILSDGVNIVNLSWNDKISASLKDVLPQLKALSEQTTLVMAAGENKKDLKQPLSIDQTVAGLLPKAIVVAEADDFGRVAPQSNYGPEIDRVIAPPSGLKGSSFSVAKLVGQLACERERYPVQF
;
A
#
# COMPACT_ATOMS: atom_id res chain seq x y z
N MET A 1 -71.22 -11.91 -11.82
CA MET A 1 -69.93 -11.23 -12.07
C MET A 1 -69.22 -11.13 -10.71
N THR A 2 -68.43 -12.11 -10.24
CA THR A 2 -67.00 -12.37 -10.56
C THR A 2 -66.24 -11.04 -10.74
N THR A 3 -65.22 -10.62 -9.98
CA THR A 3 -64.06 -11.28 -9.31
C THR A 3 -63.41 -10.16 -8.46
N LYS A 4 -63.20 -10.27 -7.13
CA LYS A 4 -61.97 -10.69 -6.40
C LYS A 4 -60.64 -9.97 -6.79
N TRP A 5 -59.88 -9.57 -5.75
CA TRP A 5 -58.47 -9.14 -5.65
C TRP A 5 -58.17 -7.65 -5.91
N MET A 6 -57.26 -6.95 -5.20
CA MET A 6 -56.09 -7.40 -4.46
C MET A 6 -55.63 -6.32 -3.45
N VAL A 7 -55.33 -6.78 -2.23
CA VAL A 7 -54.68 -6.02 -1.15
C VAL A 7 -53.26 -5.66 -1.59
N LEU A 8 -52.92 -4.36 -1.63
CA LEU A 8 -51.53 -3.91 -1.70
C LEU A 8 -50.90 -4.15 -0.32
N VAL A 9 -50.27 -5.31 -0.14
CA VAL A 9 -49.27 -5.49 0.92
C VAL A 9 -48.02 -4.79 0.40
N LEU A 10 -47.81 -3.56 0.87
CA LEU A 10 -46.53 -2.89 0.76
C LEU A 10 -45.54 -3.74 1.57
N ALA A 11 -44.86 -4.66 0.88
CA ALA A 11 -43.69 -5.31 1.40
C ALA A 11 -42.68 -4.18 1.65
N ALA A 12 -42.63 -3.72 2.89
CA ALA A 12 -41.43 -3.13 3.44
C ALA A 12 -40.34 -4.20 3.28
N LEU A 13 -39.69 -4.19 2.11
CA LEU A 13 -38.30 -4.58 1.98
C LEU A 13 -37.56 -3.66 2.94
N VAL A 14 -37.57 -4.06 4.20
CA VAL A 14 -36.49 -3.81 5.11
C VAL A 14 -35.28 -4.30 4.36
N PHE A 15 -34.60 -3.39 3.67
CA PHE A 15 -33.17 -3.48 3.45
C PHE A 15 -32.60 -3.65 4.84
N ARG A 16 -32.55 -4.91 5.32
CA ARG A 16 -31.47 -5.35 6.17
C ARG A 16 -30.26 -5.13 5.28
N ALA A 17 -29.68 -3.94 5.35
CA ALA A 17 -28.27 -3.76 5.10
C ALA A 17 -27.63 -4.85 5.96
N ALA A 18 -27.28 -5.95 5.32
CA ALA A 18 -26.46 -6.95 5.93
C ALA A 18 -25.19 -6.18 6.26
N ASN A 19 -25.06 -5.78 7.51
CA ASN A 19 -23.76 -5.63 8.16
C ASN A 19 -23.14 -7.05 8.17
N ALA A 20 -22.88 -7.59 6.98
CA ALA A 20 -21.77 -8.49 6.79
C ALA A 20 -20.58 -7.59 7.11
N PHE A 21 -20.14 -7.61 8.36
CA PHE A 21 -18.86 -7.06 8.74
C PHE A 21 -17.85 -7.71 7.79
N SER A 22 -17.45 -6.97 6.74
CA SER A 22 -16.34 -7.39 5.91
C SER A 22 -15.17 -7.60 6.85
N SER A 23 -14.46 -8.72 6.74
CA SER A 23 -13.25 -8.96 7.53
C SER A 23 -12.40 -7.69 7.56
N PRO A 24 -11.88 -7.28 8.73
CA PRO A 24 -11.16 -6.03 8.84
C PRO A 24 -9.99 -6.02 7.85
N ILE A 25 -9.83 -4.91 7.14
CA ILE A 25 -8.72 -4.71 6.21
C ILE A 25 -7.48 -4.44 7.03
N ILE A 26 -6.47 -5.27 6.87
CA ILE A 26 -5.19 -5.10 7.54
C ILE A 26 -4.20 -4.49 6.55
N ILE A 27 -3.66 -3.33 6.92
CA ILE A 27 -2.58 -2.64 6.25
C ILE A 27 -1.27 -2.93 6.99
N ALA A 28 -0.29 -3.50 6.30
CA ALA A 28 1.07 -3.61 6.81
C ALA A 28 1.91 -2.38 6.40
N ILE A 29 2.56 -1.74 7.37
CA ILE A 29 3.63 -0.77 7.12
C ILE A 29 4.97 -1.49 7.23
N MET A 30 5.63 -1.70 6.10
CA MET A 30 7.02 -2.19 6.03
C MET A 30 7.98 -1.00 5.94
N ASP A 31 8.48 -0.56 7.09
CA ASP A 31 9.29 0.66 7.21
C ASP A 31 10.29 0.52 8.39
N ASP A 32 10.74 1.65 8.93
CA ASP A 32 11.52 1.78 10.14
C ASP A 32 10.83 1.20 11.39
N GLU A 33 11.58 1.13 12.48
CA GLU A 33 11.06 0.79 13.80
C GLU A 33 9.95 1.75 14.23
N VAL A 34 8.96 1.20 14.95
CA VAL A 34 7.85 1.98 15.51
C VAL A 34 8.39 3.10 16.38
N GLY A 35 7.89 4.31 16.17
CA GLY A 35 8.30 5.48 16.94
C GLY A 35 9.54 6.20 16.40
N THR A 36 10.05 5.83 15.22
CA THR A 36 10.91 6.74 14.46
C THR A 36 10.09 7.89 13.87
N ALA A 37 10.72 9.02 13.58
CA ALA A 37 10.03 10.18 13.03
C ALA A 37 9.42 9.89 11.64
N HIS A 38 10.14 9.16 10.80
CA HIS A 38 9.68 8.80 9.46
C HIS A 38 8.49 7.84 9.53
N GLN A 39 8.62 6.74 10.28
CA GLN A 39 7.54 5.75 10.44
C GLN A 39 6.25 6.39 10.99
N ARG A 40 6.34 7.30 11.97
CA ARG A 40 5.17 8.03 12.49
C ARG A 40 4.48 8.87 11.42
N GLN A 41 5.24 9.51 10.54
CA GLN A 41 4.66 10.31 9.46
C GLN A 41 3.95 9.41 8.44
N ILE A 42 4.54 8.27 8.07
CA ILE A 42 3.91 7.28 7.18
C ILE A 42 2.61 6.75 7.79
N ALA A 43 2.65 6.33 9.06
CA ALA A 43 1.46 5.88 9.77
C ALA A 43 0.38 6.96 9.81
N LYS A 44 0.74 8.20 10.16
CA LYS A 44 -0.19 9.33 10.18
C LYS A 44 -0.83 9.59 8.81
N VAL A 45 -0.07 9.51 7.72
CA VAL A 45 -0.63 9.71 6.37
C VAL A 45 -1.65 8.62 6.03
N ILE A 46 -1.40 7.38 6.42
CA ILE A 46 -2.36 6.27 6.23
C ILE A 46 -3.59 6.51 7.11
N GLU A 47 -3.41 6.79 8.39
CA GLU A 47 -4.49 7.11 9.35
C GLU A 47 -5.37 8.25 8.84
N ASP A 48 -4.76 9.33 8.36
CA ASP A 48 -5.48 10.48 7.81
C ASP A 48 -6.24 10.13 6.53
N SER A 49 -5.77 9.14 5.78
CA SER A 49 -6.43 8.67 4.55
C SER A 49 -7.58 7.69 4.83
N VAL A 50 -7.66 7.11 6.03
CA VAL A 50 -8.67 6.11 6.42
C VAL A 50 -9.65 6.57 7.49
N GLN A 51 -9.69 7.87 7.79
CA GLN A 51 -10.54 8.45 8.84
C GLN A 51 -12.03 8.09 8.71
N ASP A 52 -12.53 7.94 7.47
CA ASP A 52 -13.93 7.61 7.18
C ASP A 52 -14.21 6.10 7.12
N CYS A 53 -13.19 5.27 7.35
CA CYS A 53 -13.20 3.83 7.12
C CYS A 53 -13.16 3.12 8.48
N LYS A 54 -14.17 2.29 8.77
CA LYS A 54 -14.46 1.80 10.12
C LYS A 54 -13.75 0.49 10.43
N SER A 55 -13.25 -0.19 9.41
CA SER A 55 -12.78 -1.56 9.48
C SER A 55 -11.35 -1.70 8.94
N VAL A 56 -10.50 -0.71 9.19
CA VAL A 56 -9.09 -0.71 8.80
C VAL A 56 -8.19 -0.81 10.03
N ASN A 57 -7.31 -1.81 10.04
CA ASN A 57 -6.27 -2.00 11.04
C ASN A 57 -4.90 -1.72 10.42
N ILE A 58 -4.11 -0.85 11.04
CA ILE A 58 -2.77 -0.50 10.58
C ILE A 58 -1.76 -1.19 11.52
N VAL A 59 -0.85 -1.98 10.95
CA VAL A 59 0.14 -2.76 11.71
C VAL A 59 1.53 -2.51 11.14
N ASN A 60 2.49 -2.23 12.02
CA ASN A 60 3.88 -2.00 11.61
C ASN A 60 4.70 -3.29 11.63
N TYR A 61 5.45 -3.52 10.56
CA TYR A 61 6.37 -4.64 10.39
C TYR A 61 7.75 -4.08 10.03
N PRO A 62 8.61 -3.81 11.03
CA PRO A 62 9.85 -3.10 10.80
C PRO A 62 10.82 -3.93 9.96
N ILE A 63 11.31 -3.35 8.86
CA ILE A 63 12.32 -3.93 7.97
C ILE A 63 13.69 -3.29 8.15
N PHE A 64 13.74 -2.04 8.64
CA PHE A 64 14.96 -1.38 9.08
C PHE A 64 15.06 -1.47 10.60
N LYS A 65 16.23 -1.88 11.09
CA LYS A 65 16.60 -1.84 12.50
C LYS A 65 17.88 -1.05 12.64
N ASN A 66 17.88 -0.01 13.47
CA ASN A 66 19.00 0.94 13.54
C ASN A 66 19.42 1.49 12.16
N GLY A 67 18.44 1.79 11.31
CA GLY A 67 18.66 2.31 9.95
C GLY A 67 19.25 1.30 8.95
N LYS A 68 19.32 0.01 9.30
CA LYS A 68 19.81 -1.05 8.40
C LYS A 68 18.73 -2.07 8.13
N MET A 69 18.54 -2.37 6.86
CA MET A 69 17.75 -3.51 6.42
C MET A 69 18.68 -4.71 6.22
N THR A 70 18.24 -5.88 6.68
CA THR A 70 18.94 -7.16 6.50
C THR A 70 18.00 -8.18 5.89
N LYS A 71 18.57 -9.26 5.33
CA LYS A 71 17.78 -10.42 4.87
C LYS A 71 16.85 -10.95 5.96
N VAL A 72 17.33 -10.98 7.21
CA VAL A 72 16.58 -11.50 8.36
C VAL A 72 15.39 -10.59 8.70
N THR A 73 15.60 -9.27 8.79
CA THR A 73 14.51 -8.34 9.11
C THR A 73 13.43 -8.35 8.03
N MET A 74 13.82 -8.37 6.74
CA MET A 74 12.89 -8.49 5.63
C MET A 74 12.14 -9.82 5.64
N THR A 75 12.84 -10.95 5.78
CA THR A 75 12.21 -12.29 5.81
C THR A 75 11.20 -12.41 6.94
N ASN A 76 11.56 -11.95 8.14
CA ASN A 76 10.69 -12.02 9.31
C ASN A 76 9.42 -11.18 9.13
N ALA A 77 9.56 -9.96 8.57
CA ALA A 77 8.43 -9.10 8.27
C ALA A 77 7.48 -9.77 7.27
N ILE A 78 8.00 -10.28 6.14
CA ILE A 78 7.20 -10.95 5.10
C ILE A 78 6.46 -12.17 5.66
N ASN A 79 7.15 -13.06 6.38
CA ASN A 79 6.53 -14.26 6.94
C ASN A 79 5.41 -13.91 7.92
N LYS A 80 5.61 -12.87 8.74
CA LYS A 80 4.60 -12.42 9.69
C LYS A 80 3.39 -11.78 8.98
N ILE A 81 3.63 -10.95 7.96
CA ILE A 81 2.57 -10.34 7.13
C ILE A 81 1.68 -11.41 6.49
N LEU A 82 2.29 -12.44 5.91
CA LEU A 82 1.55 -13.56 5.30
C LEU A 82 0.77 -14.35 6.35
N SER A 83 1.35 -14.59 7.54
CA SER A 83 0.68 -15.29 8.63
C SER A 83 -0.47 -14.48 9.25
N ASP A 84 -0.36 -13.16 9.29
CA ASP A 84 -1.37 -12.27 9.90
C ASP A 84 -2.55 -12.00 8.94
N GLY A 85 -2.52 -12.52 7.70
CA GLY A 85 -3.60 -12.36 6.73
C GLY A 85 -3.74 -10.95 6.18
N VAL A 86 -2.63 -10.21 6.09
CA VAL A 86 -2.58 -8.83 5.61
C VAL A 86 -3.13 -8.70 4.19
N ASN A 87 -3.90 -7.64 3.93
CA ASN A 87 -4.51 -7.40 2.62
C ASN A 87 -3.68 -6.46 1.74
N ILE A 88 -3.15 -5.39 2.35
CA ILE A 88 -2.44 -4.31 1.65
C ILE A 88 -1.12 -4.06 2.36
N VAL A 89 -0.04 -3.90 1.61
CA VAL A 89 1.29 -3.63 2.14
C VAL A 89 1.80 -2.30 1.61
N ASN A 90 2.13 -1.39 2.52
CA ASN A 90 2.92 -0.19 2.26
C ASN A 90 4.40 -0.53 2.40
N LEU A 91 5.14 -0.52 1.30
CA LEU A 91 6.60 -0.64 1.30
C LEU A 91 7.21 0.67 0.78
N SER A 92 7.57 1.53 1.72
CA SER A 92 8.14 2.86 1.47
C SER A 92 9.64 2.83 1.20
N TRP A 93 10.09 1.83 0.45
CA TRP A 93 11.50 1.59 0.13
C TRP A 93 11.66 1.01 -1.27
N ASN A 94 12.71 1.46 -1.95
CA ASN A 94 13.23 0.85 -3.15
C ASN A 94 14.73 1.16 -3.26
N ASP A 95 15.49 0.23 -3.82
CA ASP A 95 16.94 0.37 -3.97
C ASP A 95 17.42 -0.32 -5.24
N LYS A 96 18.61 0.04 -5.69
CA LYS A 96 19.29 -0.61 -6.79
C LYS A 96 19.51 -2.08 -6.45
N ILE A 97 19.30 -2.95 -7.44
CA ILE A 97 19.51 -4.38 -7.26
C ILE A 97 20.98 -4.65 -6.88
N SER A 98 21.19 -5.33 -5.75
CA SER A 98 22.50 -5.76 -5.26
C SER A 98 22.50 -7.26 -4.96
N ALA A 99 23.69 -7.83 -4.75
CA ALA A 99 23.81 -9.26 -4.45
C ALA A 99 23.05 -9.65 -3.17
N SER A 100 23.08 -8.82 -2.13
CA SER A 100 22.36 -9.08 -0.88
C SER A 100 20.84 -8.99 -1.02
N LEU A 101 20.34 -8.19 -1.96
CA LEU A 101 18.91 -8.04 -2.22
C LEU A 101 18.33 -9.16 -3.09
N LYS A 102 19.15 -9.81 -3.94
CA LYS A 102 18.71 -10.95 -4.75
C LYS A 102 18.15 -12.11 -3.91
N ASP A 103 18.66 -12.28 -2.70
CA ASP A 103 18.23 -13.31 -1.77
C ASP A 103 16.82 -13.09 -1.20
N VAL A 104 16.33 -11.85 -1.14
CA VAL A 104 14.98 -11.52 -0.62
C VAL A 104 13.94 -11.34 -1.72
N LEU A 105 14.37 -11.19 -2.99
CA LEU A 105 13.46 -11.02 -4.13
C LEU A 105 12.39 -12.12 -4.25
N PRO A 106 12.70 -13.43 -4.07
CA PRO A 106 11.65 -14.45 -4.15
C PRO A 106 10.55 -14.27 -3.11
N GLN A 107 10.92 -13.81 -1.92
CA GLN A 107 9.97 -13.58 -0.81
C GLN A 107 9.11 -12.34 -1.07
N LEU A 108 9.71 -11.26 -1.57
CA LEU A 108 8.98 -10.06 -1.99
C LEU A 108 8.03 -10.35 -3.15
N LYS A 109 8.44 -11.19 -4.09
CA LYS A 109 7.58 -11.66 -5.19
C LYS A 109 6.38 -12.44 -4.65
N ALA A 110 6.61 -13.42 -3.78
CA ALA A 110 5.54 -14.18 -3.15
C ALA A 110 4.58 -13.28 -2.34
N LEU A 111 5.11 -12.23 -1.68
CA LEU A 111 4.29 -11.24 -1.00
C LEU A 111 3.40 -10.46 -1.98
N SER A 112 3.97 -10.00 -3.10
CA SER A 112 3.23 -9.26 -4.14
C SER A 112 2.17 -10.11 -4.85
N GLU A 113 2.31 -11.44 -4.83
CA GLU A 113 1.33 -12.36 -5.42
C GLU A 113 0.16 -12.67 -4.47
N GLN A 114 0.36 -12.51 -3.16
CA GLN A 114 -0.63 -12.83 -2.12
C GLN A 114 -1.31 -11.61 -1.51
N THR A 115 -0.74 -10.42 -1.69
CA THR A 115 -1.22 -9.17 -1.11
C THR A 115 -1.24 -8.07 -2.16
N THR A 116 -1.95 -6.98 -1.89
CA THR A 116 -1.77 -5.74 -2.66
C THR A 116 -0.51 -5.03 -2.15
N LEU A 117 0.64 -5.34 -2.74
CA LEU A 117 1.91 -4.68 -2.43
C LEU A 117 2.01 -3.35 -3.19
N VAL A 118 2.13 -2.24 -2.45
CA VAL A 118 2.36 -0.90 -3.00
C VAL A 118 3.74 -0.43 -2.60
N MET A 119 4.56 -0.06 -3.58
CA MET A 119 5.97 0.25 -3.40
C MET A 119 6.31 1.66 -3.85
N ALA A 120 7.24 2.30 -3.14
CA ALA A 120 7.81 3.56 -3.58
C ALA A 120 8.67 3.32 -4.82
N ALA A 121 8.60 4.20 -5.83
CA ALA A 121 9.57 4.25 -6.91
C ALA A 121 10.98 4.52 -6.36
N GLY A 122 11.08 5.21 -5.22
CA GLY A 122 12.32 5.61 -4.58
C GLY A 122 12.83 6.95 -5.11
N GLU A 123 13.76 7.52 -4.35
CA GLU A 123 14.47 8.75 -4.68
C GLU A 123 15.95 8.54 -4.37
N ASN A 124 16.83 8.86 -5.30
CA ASN A 124 18.26 8.79 -5.04
C ASN A 124 18.71 10.05 -4.32
N LYS A 125 18.44 10.12 -3.02
CA LYS A 125 18.72 11.33 -2.25
C LYS A 125 20.20 11.55 -1.88
N LYS A 126 21.14 10.60 -2.15
CA LYS A 126 22.50 10.70 -1.58
C LYS A 126 23.69 10.30 -2.47
N ASP A 127 23.64 9.23 -3.27
CA ASP A 127 24.86 8.73 -3.95
C ASP A 127 24.86 8.83 -5.47
N LEU A 128 23.69 9.08 -6.08
CA LEU A 128 23.56 9.21 -7.52
C LEU A 128 23.10 10.63 -7.85
N LYS A 129 23.81 11.30 -8.77
CA LYS A 129 23.48 12.65 -9.22
C LYS A 129 22.15 12.71 -9.99
N GLN A 130 21.54 11.56 -10.29
CA GLN A 130 20.33 11.44 -11.11
C GLN A 130 19.42 10.30 -10.60
N PRO A 131 18.11 10.39 -10.83
CA PRO A 131 17.18 9.28 -10.62
C PRO A 131 17.58 8.03 -11.40
N LEU A 132 17.19 6.85 -10.91
CA LEU A 132 17.40 5.57 -11.58
C LEU A 132 16.20 5.22 -12.43
N SER A 133 16.46 4.45 -13.48
CA SER A 133 15.43 3.71 -14.18
C SER A 133 14.93 2.56 -13.28
N ILE A 134 13.61 2.36 -13.18
CA ILE A 134 13.00 1.40 -12.25
C ILE A 134 13.40 -0.05 -12.55
N ASP A 135 13.64 -0.41 -13.80
CA ASP A 135 14.18 -1.71 -14.23
C ASP A 135 15.53 -2.08 -13.59
N GLN A 136 16.25 -1.12 -13.01
CA GLN A 136 17.51 -1.32 -12.28
C GLN A 136 17.32 -1.51 -10.76
N THR A 137 16.08 -1.49 -10.29
CA THR A 137 15.72 -1.48 -8.87
C THR A 137 14.91 -2.71 -8.47
N VAL A 138 14.75 -2.92 -7.17
CA VAL A 138 13.94 -4.02 -6.64
C VAL A 138 12.49 -3.93 -7.13
N ALA A 139 11.90 -2.73 -7.16
CA ALA A 139 10.54 -2.51 -7.64
C ALA A 139 10.34 -2.99 -9.09
N GLY A 140 11.30 -2.73 -9.98
CA GLY A 140 11.22 -3.16 -11.39
C GLY A 140 11.25 -4.68 -11.59
N LEU A 141 11.64 -5.45 -10.57
CA LEU A 141 11.63 -6.92 -10.61
C LEU A 141 10.36 -7.54 -9.98
N LEU A 142 9.41 -6.72 -9.55
CA LEU A 142 8.19 -7.14 -8.86
C LEU A 142 6.95 -6.76 -9.69
N PRO A 143 6.65 -7.47 -10.78
CA PRO A 143 5.62 -7.07 -11.76
C PRO A 143 4.17 -7.12 -11.25
N LYS A 144 3.96 -7.58 -10.02
CA LYS A 144 2.65 -7.59 -9.34
C LYS A 144 2.54 -6.51 -8.26
N ALA A 145 3.64 -5.84 -7.93
CA ALA A 145 3.60 -4.67 -7.06
C ALA A 145 3.06 -3.47 -7.83
N ILE A 146 2.37 -2.58 -7.11
CA ILE A 146 1.98 -1.26 -7.61
C ILE A 146 3.12 -0.30 -7.28
N VAL A 147 3.87 0.13 -8.28
CA VAL A 147 5.00 1.06 -8.11
C VAL A 147 4.52 2.51 -8.24
N VAL A 148 4.77 3.31 -7.21
CA VAL A 148 4.27 4.68 -7.09
C VAL A 148 5.43 5.67 -7.13
N ALA A 149 5.46 6.50 -8.16
CA ALA A 149 6.33 7.66 -8.23
C ALA A 149 5.70 8.89 -7.59
N GLU A 150 6.55 9.79 -7.10
CA GLU A 150 6.12 11.09 -6.60
C GLU A 150 5.70 11.99 -7.77
N ALA A 151 4.55 12.65 -7.64
CA ALA A 151 4.15 13.68 -8.58
C ALA A 151 4.69 15.06 -8.17
N ASP A 152 5.06 15.89 -9.14
CA ASP A 152 5.27 17.33 -8.95
C ASP A 152 3.94 18.11 -8.94
N ASP A 153 4.03 19.43 -8.78
CA ASP A 153 2.87 20.34 -8.75
C ASP A 153 2.09 20.37 -10.08
N PHE A 154 2.63 19.80 -11.16
CA PHE A 154 2.01 19.70 -12.48
C PHE A 154 1.49 18.29 -12.78
N GLY A 155 1.53 17.37 -11.81
CA GLY A 155 1.09 15.99 -11.97
C GLY A 155 2.05 15.12 -12.80
N ARG A 156 3.30 15.56 -13.00
CA ARG A 156 4.35 14.82 -13.70
C ARG A 156 5.22 14.09 -12.69
N VAL A 157 6.02 13.11 -13.14
CA VAL A 157 7.01 12.47 -12.26
C VAL A 157 7.97 13.54 -11.73
N ALA A 158 8.07 13.65 -10.42
CA ALA A 158 8.92 14.64 -9.78
C ALA A 158 10.40 14.41 -10.12
N PRO A 159 11.22 15.46 -10.31
CA PRO A 159 12.62 15.32 -10.75
C PRO A 159 13.51 14.45 -9.85
N GLN A 160 13.16 14.32 -8.57
CA GLN A 160 13.87 13.47 -7.61
C GLN A 160 13.44 12.00 -7.64
N SER A 161 12.29 11.69 -8.21
CA SER A 161 11.72 10.34 -8.21
C SER A 161 12.32 9.51 -9.33
N ASN A 162 12.57 8.22 -9.06
CA ASN A 162 12.94 7.27 -10.09
C ASN A 162 11.85 7.20 -11.19
N TYR A 163 12.25 6.83 -12.41
CA TYR A 163 11.40 6.85 -13.60
C TYR A 163 11.44 5.50 -14.33
N GLY A 164 10.47 5.21 -15.19
CA GLY A 164 10.48 3.98 -15.98
C GLY A 164 9.07 3.52 -16.36
N PRO A 165 8.94 2.63 -17.36
CA PRO A 165 7.65 2.09 -17.78
C PRO A 165 6.98 1.20 -16.72
N GLU A 166 7.73 0.74 -15.71
CA GLU A 166 7.22 -0.07 -14.59
C GLU A 166 6.50 0.77 -13.51
N ILE A 167 6.47 2.10 -13.65
CA ILE A 167 5.69 2.96 -12.73
C ILE A 167 4.21 2.83 -13.07
N ASP A 168 3.44 2.28 -12.13
CA ASP A 168 1.99 2.15 -12.27
C ASP A 168 1.26 3.47 -12.06
N ARG A 169 1.73 4.28 -11.11
CA ARG A 169 1.02 5.49 -10.66
C ARG A 169 1.99 6.62 -10.35
N VAL A 170 1.59 7.83 -10.68
CA VAL A 170 2.27 9.07 -10.31
C VAL A 170 1.34 9.83 -9.38
N ILE A 171 1.70 9.94 -8.10
CA ILE A 171 0.80 10.45 -7.06
C ILE A 171 1.49 11.57 -6.28
N ALA A 172 0.80 12.69 -6.14
CA ALA A 172 1.25 13.79 -5.31
C ALA A 172 1.17 13.39 -3.81
N PRO A 173 2.24 13.59 -3.03
CA PRO A 173 2.22 13.34 -1.60
C PRO A 173 1.24 14.33 -0.91
N PRO A 174 0.89 14.09 0.37
CA PRO A 174 0.15 15.09 1.15
C PRO A 174 0.90 16.43 1.22
N SER A 175 0.14 17.52 1.35
CA SER A 175 0.71 18.87 1.39
C SER A 175 1.78 19.00 2.48
N GLY A 176 2.91 19.64 2.14
CA GLY A 176 4.03 19.83 3.07
C GLY A 176 4.97 18.63 3.22
N LEU A 177 4.65 17.49 2.60
CA LEU A 177 5.53 16.31 2.55
C LEU A 177 6.17 16.17 1.17
N LYS A 178 7.35 15.56 1.14
CA LYS A 178 8.08 15.25 -0.10
C LYS A 178 8.59 13.83 -0.04
N GLY A 179 8.35 13.10 -1.11
CA GLY A 179 8.86 11.77 -1.31
C GLY A 179 7.80 10.74 -1.68
N SER A 180 8.19 9.82 -2.56
CA SER A 180 7.41 8.68 -3.04
C SER A 180 6.89 7.80 -1.89
N SER A 181 7.60 7.69 -0.77
CA SER A 181 7.12 7.02 0.44
C SER A 181 5.77 7.56 0.94
N PHE A 182 5.58 8.89 0.93
CA PHE A 182 4.32 9.51 1.36
C PHE A 182 3.22 9.38 0.30
N SER A 183 3.58 9.32 -0.98
CA SER A 183 2.64 9.01 -2.06
C SER A 183 2.10 7.58 -1.95
N VAL A 184 2.95 6.61 -1.61
CA VAL A 184 2.56 5.23 -1.31
C VAL A 184 1.61 5.18 -0.12
N ALA A 185 1.99 5.82 1.00
CA ALA A 185 1.18 5.85 2.21
C ALA A 185 -0.25 6.38 1.95
N LYS A 186 -0.35 7.47 1.17
CA LYS A 186 -1.63 8.03 0.74
C LYS A 186 -2.43 7.06 -0.11
N LEU A 187 -1.82 6.44 -1.13
CA LEU A 187 -2.51 5.47 -1.99
C LEU A 187 -3.00 4.26 -1.20
N VAL A 188 -2.17 3.73 -0.31
CA VAL A 188 -2.51 2.56 0.52
C VAL A 188 -3.76 2.83 1.37
N GLY A 189 -3.84 3.99 2.01
CA GLY A 189 -5.05 4.38 2.75
C GLY A 189 -6.28 4.50 1.85
N GLN A 190 -6.13 5.12 0.68
CA GLN A 190 -7.23 5.23 -0.30
C GLN A 190 -7.72 3.85 -0.78
N LEU A 191 -6.82 2.94 -1.11
CA LEU A 191 -7.14 1.57 -1.53
C LEU A 191 -7.84 0.78 -0.42
N ALA A 192 -7.42 0.94 0.83
CA ALA A 192 -8.06 0.29 1.97
C ALA A 192 -9.52 0.75 2.13
N CYS A 193 -9.74 2.06 2.08
CA CYS A 193 -11.08 2.63 2.12
C CYS A 193 -11.97 2.20 0.96
N GLU A 194 -11.43 2.16 -0.25
CA GLU A 194 -12.16 1.69 -1.42
C GLU A 194 -12.56 0.22 -1.26
N ARG A 195 -11.65 -0.61 -0.79
CA ARG A 195 -11.90 -2.04 -0.53
C ARG A 195 -12.91 -2.27 0.60
N GLU A 196 -12.98 -1.41 1.61
CA GLU A 196 -14.02 -1.49 2.66
C GLU A 196 -15.40 -1.13 2.10
N ARG A 197 -15.47 -0.12 1.24
CA ARG A 197 -16.73 0.34 0.63
C ARG A 197 -17.27 -0.63 -0.42
N TYR A 198 -16.37 -1.30 -1.13
CA TYR A 198 -16.70 -2.21 -2.22
C TYR A 198 -16.07 -3.60 -2.01
N PRO A 199 -16.50 -4.34 -0.97
CA PRO A 199 -15.97 -5.67 -0.72
C PRO A 199 -16.39 -6.59 -1.87
N VAL A 200 -15.42 -7.05 -2.65
CA VAL A 200 -15.67 -8.05 -3.69
C VAL A 200 -16.04 -9.35 -2.98
N GLN A 201 -17.28 -9.81 -3.16
CA GLN A 201 -17.71 -11.13 -2.76
C GLN A 201 -17.10 -12.13 -3.76
N PHE A 202 -16.19 -12.97 -3.30
CA PHE A 202 -15.68 -14.13 -4.05
C PHE A 202 -16.51 -15.37 -3.71
#